data_AF-A0A3D4ISU0-F1
#
_entry.id   AF-A0A3D4ISU0-F1
#
_cell.length_a   1.000
_cell.length_b   1.000
_cell.length_c   1.000
_cell.angle_alpha   90.00
_cell.angle_beta   90.00
_cell.angle_gamma   90.00
#
_symmetry.space_group_name_H-M   'P 1'
#
loop_
_entity.id
_entity.type
_entity.pdbx_description
1 polymer ?
#
loop_
_entity_poly.entity_id
_entity_poly.type
_entity_poly.pdbx_seq_one_letter_code
_entity_poly.pdbx_strand_id
1 'polypeptide(L)' 'ESTTFEKIPTVQICDLRSMINAKIAHSERNFYVPVPYVQVFGNKFAPNLSLIDLLFCEGPNSIQIIKASVNWGI' A
#
# COMPACT_ATOMS: atom_id res chain seq x y z
N GLU A 1 1.13 -31.19 -15.07
CA GLU A 1 2.32 -30.41 -14.71
C GLU A 1 2.58 -29.38 -15.81
N SER A 2 2.92 -28.14 -15.47
CA SER A 2 3.26 -27.12 -16.47
C SER A 2 4.77 -27.17 -16.73
N THR A 3 5.17 -27.38 -17.97
CA THR A 3 6.58 -27.61 -18.38
C THR A 3 7.27 -26.37 -18.95
N THR A 4 6.60 -25.22 -18.97
CA THR A 4 7.08 -24.00 -19.61
C THR A 4 7.32 -22.87 -18.60
N PHE A 5 8.57 -22.43 -18.50
CA PHE A 5 9.01 -21.27 -17.73
C PHE A 5 9.46 -20.16 -18.69
N GLU A 6 8.77 -19.02 -18.67
CA GLU A 6 9.17 -17.83 -19.43
C GLU A 6 9.99 -16.90 -18.54
N LYS A 7 11.30 -16.83 -18.80
CA LYS A 7 12.23 -15.99 -18.02
C LYS A 7 11.99 -14.49 -18.23
N ILE A 8 11.48 -14.12 -19.39
CA ILE A 8 11.24 -12.74 -19.79
C ILE A 8 9.76 -12.64 -20.16
N PRO A 9 8.99 -11.79 -19.50
CA PRO A 9 7.59 -11.60 -19.86
C PRO A 9 7.50 -11.02 -21.27
N THR A 10 6.59 -11.57 -22.07
CA THR A 10 6.29 -11.14 -23.44
C THR A 10 5.59 -9.78 -23.50
N VAL A 11 5.04 -9.32 -22.38
CA VAL A 11 4.39 -8.02 -22.22
C VAL A 11 5.19 -7.11 -21.29
N GLN A 12 5.05 -5.80 -21.48
CA GLN A 12 5.61 -4.82 -20.55
C GLN A 12 4.90 -4.96 -19.19
N ILE A 13 5.67 -5.25 -18.14
CA ILE A 13 5.16 -5.41 -16.77
C ILE A 13 5.70 -4.27 -15.91
N CYS A 14 4.82 -3.63 -15.14
CA CYS A 14 5.21 -2.78 -14.02
C CYS A 14 5.38 -3.66 -12.78
N ASP A 15 6.63 -3.92 -12.38
CA ASP A 15 6.93 -4.71 -11.18
C ASP A 15 7.02 -3.82 -9.93
N LEU A 16 6.01 -3.92 -9.07
CA LEU A 16 5.92 -3.15 -7.84
C LEU A 16 6.38 -3.93 -6.59
N ARG A 17 6.84 -5.18 -6.72
CA ARG A 17 7.13 -6.05 -5.57
C ARG A 17 8.22 -5.51 -4.65
N SER A 18 9.18 -4.76 -5.20
CA SER A 18 10.28 -4.14 -4.44
C SER A 18 10.00 -2.72 -3.97
N MET A 19 8.80 -2.17 -4.23
CA MET A 19 8.44 -0.81 -3.86
C MET A 19 8.28 -0.62 -2.34
N ILE A 20 7.95 -1.69 -1.63
CA ILE A 20 7.80 -1.68 -0.17
C ILE A 20 8.93 -2.50 0.43
N ASN A 21 9.90 -1.82 1.04
CA ASN A 21 11.02 -2.43 1.74
C ASN A 21 10.89 -2.19 3.24
N ALA A 22 10.92 -3.26 4.04
CA ALA A 22 10.82 -3.18 5.50
C ALA A 22 12.02 -2.47 6.16
N LYS A 23 13.16 -2.39 5.48
CA LYS A 23 14.35 -1.68 5.96
C LYS A 23 14.28 -0.16 5.74
N ILE A 24 13.35 0.30 4.92
CA ILE A 24 13.18 1.72 4.58
C ILE A 24 11.95 2.25 5.30
N ALA A 25 12.07 3.42 5.91
CA ALA A 25 10.94 4.03 6.62
C ALA A 25 9.80 4.34 5.65
N HIS A 26 8.55 4.17 6.09
CA HIS A 26 7.38 4.49 5.26
C HIS A 26 7.30 5.97 4.87
N SER A 27 7.92 6.86 5.66
CA SER A 27 8.03 8.30 5.40
C SER A 27 8.90 8.63 4.18
N GLU A 28 9.75 7.71 3.73
CA GLU A 28 10.58 7.89 2.53
C GLU A 28 9.86 7.45 1.24
N ARG A 29 8.62 6.98 1.34
CA ARG A 29 7.84 6.53 0.19
C ARG A 29 7.14 7.72 -0.48
N ASN A 30 7.64 8.13 -1.63
CA ASN A 30 7.10 9.27 -2.38
C ASN A 30 5.68 9.07 -2.94
N PHE A 31 5.13 7.86 -2.88
CA PHE A 31 3.81 7.51 -3.39
C PHE A 31 2.72 7.44 -2.30
N TYR A 32 3.06 7.69 -1.04
CA TYR A 32 2.16 7.52 0.10
C TYR A 32 2.16 8.74 1.02
N VAL A 33 0.96 9.21 1.37
CA VAL A 33 0.73 10.22 2.42
C VAL A 33 -0.23 9.65 3.48
N PRO A 34 0.06 9.78 4.79
CA PRO A 34 -0.82 9.28 5.82
C PRO A 34 -2.16 10.02 5.86
N VAL A 35 -3.26 9.27 5.85
CA VAL A 35 -4.62 9.80 6.04
C VAL A 35 -5.20 9.19 7.32
N PRO A 36 -5.56 10.00 8.33
CA PRO A 36 -6.14 9.51 9.56
C PRO A 36 -7.48 8.79 9.33
N TYR A 37 -7.67 7.66 10.00
CA TYR A 37 -8.91 6.90 10.07
C TYR A 37 -9.01 6.24 11.46
N VAL A 38 -10.15 5.64 11.81
CA VAL A 38 -10.28 4.96 13.11
C VAL A 38 -9.44 3.69 13.08
N GLN A 39 -8.49 3.55 14.02
CA GLN A 39 -7.61 2.39 14.11
C GLN A 39 -7.84 1.66 15.43
N VAL A 40 -7.67 0.34 15.45
CA VAL A 40 -7.67 -0.44 16.70
C VAL A 40 -6.29 -0.52 17.37
N PHE A 41 -5.32 0.25 16.89
CA PHE A 41 -3.95 0.28 17.42
C PHE A 41 -3.73 1.42 18.42
N GLY A 42 -3.72 1.07 19.70
CA GLY A 42 -3.32 1.99 20.77
C GLY A 42 -4.09 3.32 20.76
N ASN A 43 -3.50 4.36 21.37
CA ASN A 43 -4.15 5.66 21.55
C ASN A 43 -3.69 6.72 20.54
N LYS A 44 -2.82 6.36 19.60
CA LYS A 44 -2.22 7.30 18.63
C LYS A 44 -2.32 6.70 17.23
N PHE A 45 -2.63 7.54 16.27
CA PHE A 45 -2.64 7.16 14.87
C PHE A 45 -1.27 6.64 14.41
N ALA A 46 -1.27 5.45 13.80
CA ALA A 46 -0.12 4.83 13.15
C ALA A 46 -0.10 5.25 11.67
N PRO A 47 0.87 6.09 11.25
CA PRO A 47 0.89 6.66 9.90
C PRO A 47 1.28 5.68 8.81
N ASN A 48 1.82 4.50 9.13
CA ASN A 48 2.06 3.44 8.15
C ASN A 48 0.79 2.60 8.00
N LEU A 49 0.00 2.86 6.96
CA LEU A 49 -1.31 2.27 6.73
C LEU A 49 -1.33 0.74 6.92
N SER A 50 -2.20 0.26 7.80
CA SER A 50 -2.54 -1.16 7.89
C SER A 50 -3.80 -1.41 7.07
N LEU A 51 -3.64 -2.05 5.90
CA LEU A 51 -4.76 -2.30 5.00
C LEU A 51 -5.86 -3.15 5.65
N ILE A 52 -5.47 -4.12 6.48
CA ILE A 52 -6.42 -5.01 7.17
C ILE A 52 -7.25 -4.22 8.18
N ASP A 53 -6.59 -3.42 9.02
CA ASP A 53 -7.26 -2.57 10.01
C ASP A 53 -8.16 -1.53 9.31
N LEU A 54 -7.69 -0.88 8.25
CA LEU A 54 -8.50 0.02 7.44
C LEU A 54 -9.77 -0.66 6.91
N LEU A 55 -9.67 -1.87 6.34
CA LEU A 55 -10.82 -2.59 5.80
C LEU A 55 -11.85 -2.93 6.89
N PHE A 56 -11.39 -3.32 8.08
CA PHE A 56 -12.29 -3.67 9.17
C PHE A 56 -12.90 -2.45 9.88
N CYS A 57 -12.17 -1.35 9.99
CA CYS A 57 -12.66 -0.13 10.63
C CYS A 57 -13.54 0.73 9.70
N GLU A 58 -13.19 0.83 8.42
CA GLU A 58 -13.85 1.74 7.48
C GLU A 58 -14.77 1.02 6.47
N GLY A 59 -14.63 -0.30 6.30
CA GLY A 59 -15.45 -1.09 5.38
C GLY A 59 -15.42 -0.50 3.95
N PRO A 60 -16.58 -0.22 3.32
CA PRO A 60 -16.64 0.41 2.00
C PRO A 60 -15.96 1.79 1.92
N ASN A 61 -15.85 2.53 3.03
CA ASN A 61 -15.22 3.85 3.06
C ASN A 61 -13.68 3.78 2.92
N SER A 62 -13.09 2.60 3.11
CA SER A 62 -11.65 2.36 2.94
C SER A 62 -11.11 2.87 1.59
N ILE A 63 -11.91 2.79 0.53
CA ILE A 63 -11.51 3.28 -0.81
C ILE A 63 -11.24 4.78 -0.83
N GLN A 64 -11.99 5.58 -0.05
CA GLN A 64 -11.79 7.03 0.01
C GLN A 64 -10.49 7.35 0.72
N ILE A 65 -10.20 6.64 1.81
CA ILE A 65 -8.94 6.77 2.56
C ILE A 65 -7.75 6.38 1.68
N ILE A 66 -7.84 5.26 0.94
CA ILE A 66 -6.78 4.83 0.02
C ILE A 66 -6.53 5.89 -1.05
N LYS A 67 -7.58 6.39 -1.71
CA LYS A 67 -7.45 7.43 -2.75
C LYS A 67 -6.82 8.71 -2.22
N ALA A 68 -7.20 9.14 -1.02
CA ALA A 68 -6.62 10.31 -0.36
C ALA A 68 -5.16 10.06 0.09
N SER A 69 -4.76 8.80 0.31
CA SER A 69 -3.40 8.43 0.73
C SER A 69 -2.39 8.30 -0.42
N VAL A 70 -2.84 8.41 -1.67
CA VAL A 70 -1.94 8.37 -2.83
C VAL A 70 -1.33 9.75 -3.02
N ASN A 71 0.00 9.82 -2.98
CA ASN A 71 0.70 11.00 -3.47
C ASN A 71 0.92 10.83 -4.98
N TRP A 72 0.15 11.55 -5.78
CA TRP A 72 0.18 11.43 -7.24
C TRP A 72 1.43 12.04 -7.89
N GLY A 73 2.25 12.78 -7.13
CA GLY A 73 3.41 13.47 -7.66
C GLY A 73 3.03 14.53 -8.69
N ILE A 74 3.04 15.80 -8.27
CA ILE A 74 3.44 16.87 -9.18
C ILE A 74 4.97 16.83 -9.21
#